data_AF-A0A416CEN7-F1
#
_entry.id   AF-A0A416CEN7-F1
#
_cell.length_a   1.000
_cell.length_b   1.000
_cell.length_c   1.000
_cell.angle_alpha   90.00
_cell.angle_beta   90.00
_cell.angle_gamma   90.00
#
_symmetry.space_group_name_H-M   'P 1'
#
loop_
_entity.id
_entity.type
_entity.pdbx_description
1 polymer ?
#
loop_
_entity_poly.entity_id
_entity_poly.type
_entity_poly.pdbx_seq_one_letter_code
_entity_poly.pdbx_strand_id
1 'polypeptide(L)'
;MMQRELSKILRNHKHWLSEDCKDWENMRAHLREADLSGMDLRGADLRNADLRGANLSGANLCKANLFEADLREANLSKADLCEACLYGADLFEADLHKADLSGADLCRACFPLANLSGANLCGADLFKADLSEADLCGANLCTTNLYKVDLSGADLREVNLYNADLCEVDLFDAKLFTADNIPFFPCACPDFGMFIGYKTAHEYIVELEIPEDAKRVSATTRICRCNKAKVLRILNRDRTVADITEVRSDYDSSFVYKVGEIVSVDNFNEDRWDECGTGIHFFINFQEAVNDGK
;
A
#
# COMPACT_ATOMS: atom_id res chain seq x y z
N MET A 1 -23.75 24.23 -11.71
CA MET A 1 -25.19 23.88 -11.53
C MET A 1 -25.71 24.51 -10.23
N MET A 2 -27.02 24.76 -10.06
CA MET A 2 -27.55 25.24 -8.77
C MET A 2 -27.83 24.08 -7.78
N GLN A 3 -27.66 24.30 -6.46
CA GLN A 3 -27.95 23.31 -5.42
C GLN A 3 -29.37 22.72 -5.51
N ARG A 4 -30.36 23.54 -5.90
CA ARG A 4 -31.75 23.09 -6.04
C ARG A 4 -31.93 22.11 -7.20
N GLU A 5 -31.20 22.30 -8.28
CA GLU A 5 -31.23 21.40 -9.45
C GLU A 5 -30.59 20.07 -9.08
N LEU A 6 -29.41 20.10 -8.46
CA LEU A 6 -28.74 18.92 -7.94
C LEU A 6 -29.63 18.14 -6.96
N SER A 7 -30.27 18.82 -6.02
CA SER A 7 -31.16 18.18 -5.04
C SER A 7 -32.33 17.45 -5.70
N LYS A 8 -32.81 17.94 -6.85
CA LYS A 8 -33.84 17.29 -7.65
C LYS A 8 -33.27 16.05 -8.35
N ILE A 9 -32.08 16.16 -8.94
CA ILE A 9 -31.39 15.02 -9.58
C ILE A 9 -31.15 13.90 -8.56
N LEU A 10 -30.62 14.21 -7.38
CA LEU A 10 -30.37 13.21 -6.33
C LEU A 10 -31.66 12.54 -5.84
N ARG A 11 -32.78 13.28 -5.76
CA ARG A 11 -34.07 12.71 -5.40
C ARG A 11 -34.58 11.74 -6.47
N ASN A 12 -34.49 12.15 -7.73
CA ASN A 12 -34.83 11.29 -8.86
C ASN A 12 -33.95 10.04 -8.88
N HIS A 13 -32.65 10.19 -8.64
CA HIS A 13 -31.72 9.08 -8.62
C HIS A 13 -32.03 8.05 -7.53
N LYS A 14 -32.55 8.48 -6.37
CA LYS A 14 -33.06 7.53 -5.37
C LYS A 14 -34.21 6.67 -5.90
N HIS A 15 -35.13 7.24 -6.67
CA HIS A 15 -36.20 6.49 -7.33
C HIS A 15 -35.67 5.53 -8.40
N TRP A 16 -34.60 5.92 -9.12
CA TRP A 16 -33.92 5.01 -10.05
C TRP A 16 -33.28 3.82 -9.32
N LEU A 17 -32.68 4.05 -8.15
CA LEU A 17 -32.06 2.99 -7.34
C LEU A 17 -33.08 2.05 -6.68
N SER A 18 -34.27 2.54 -6.32
CA SER A 18 -35.32 1.76 -5.67
C SER A 18 -36.35 1.16 -6.63
N GLU A 19 -36.34 1.57 -7.90
CA GLU A 19 -37.30 1.17 -8.93
C GLU A 19 -38.78 1.36 -8.49
N ASP A 20 -39.05 2.44 -7.74
CA ASP A 20 -40.28 2.57 -6.94
C ASP A 20 -41.39 3.44 -7.54
N CYS A 21 -41.17 4.08 -8.69
CA CYS A 21 -42.13 5.00 -9.30
C CYS A 21 -42.20 4.87 -10.82
N LYS A 22 -43.24 5.44 -11.44
CA LYS A 22 -43.36 5.41 -12.90
C LYS A 22 -42.23 6.24 -13.55
N ASP A 23 -41.69 5.74 -14.66
CA ASP A 23 -40.62 6.36 -15.44
C ASP A 23 -39.27 6.44 -14.69
N TRP A 24 -39.08 5.59 -13.66
CA TRP A 24 -37.85 5.53 -12.86
C TRP A 24 -36.61 5.27 -13.72
N GLU A 25 -36.74 4.59 -14.86
CA GLU A 25 -35.62 4.19 -15.72
C GLU A 25 -34.83 5.40 -16.25
N ASN A 26 -35.47 6.57 -16.34
CA ASN A 26 -34.85 7.82 -16.82
C ASN A 26 -34.35 8.72 -15.68
N MET A 27 -34.34 8.22 -14.45
CA MET A 27 -34.05 9.02 -13.26
C MET A 27 -32.61 8.84 -12.74
N ARG A 28 -31.77 8.05 -13.43
CA ARG A 28 -30.33 7.93 -13.12
C ARG A 28 -29.67 9.31 -13.10
N ALA A 29 -28.76 9.53 -12.16
CA ALA A 29 -27.99 10.76 -12.10
C ALA A 29 -27.03 10.86 -13.30
N HIS A 30 -27.37 11.73 -14.26
CA HIS A 30 -26.52 12.12 -15.37
C HIS A 30 -25.94 13.51 -15.08
N LEU A 31 -24.70 13.53 -14.62
CA LEU A 31 -23.96 14.70 -14.14
C LEU A 31 -22.65 14.91 -14.92
N ARG A 32 -22.54 14.31 -16.11
CA ARG A 32 -21.41 14.48 -17.01
C ARG A 32 -21.13 15.97 -17.27
N GLU A 33 -19.87 16.37 -17.15
CA GLU A 33 -19.39 17.75 -17.34
C GLU A 33 -20.09 18.79 -16.43
N ALA A 34 -20.84 18.35 -15.42
CA ALA A 34 -21.54 19.26 -14.53
C ALA A 34 -20.56 19.99 -13.62
N ASP A 35 -20.77 21.29 -13.45
CA ASP A 35 -20.08 22.06 -12.43
C ASP A 35 -20.76 21.86 -11.06
N LEU A 36 -20.09 21.07 -10.23
CA LEU A 36 -20.45 20.69 -8.86
C LEU A 36 -19.40 21.16 -7.84
N SER A 37 -18.54 22.11 -8.25
CA SER A 37 -17.43 22.59 -7.42
C SER A 37 -17.92 23.20 -6.11
N GLY A 38 -17.27 22.83 -5.00
CA GLY A 38 -17.59 23.31 -3.66
C GLY A 38 -18.98 22.91 -3.12
N MET A 39 -19.73 22.03 -3.78
CA MET A 39 -21.08 21.64 -3.35
C MET A 39 -21.05 20.69 -2.15
N ASP A 40 -22.09 20.75 -1.30
CA ASP A 40 -22.32 19.77 -0.25
C ASP A 40 -23.10 18.57 -0.82
N LEU A 41 -22.39 17.46 -0.95
CA LEU A 41 -22.81 16.13 -1.40
C LEU A 41 -22.58 15.08 -0.31
N ARG A 42 -22.40 15.50 0.95
CA ARG A 42 -22.13 14.59 2.06
C ARG A 42 -23.24 13.55 2.21
N GLY A 43 -22.86 12.27 2.21
CA GLY A 43 -23.81 11.16 2.28
C GLY A 43 -24.74 11.05 1.06
N ALA A 44 -24.44 11.73 -0.05
CA ALA A 44 -25.22 11.58 -1.28
C ALA A 44 -25.11 10.14 -1.78
N ASP A 45 -26.25 9.59 -2.19
CA ASP A 45 -26.29 8.32 -2.91
C ASP A 45 -26.14 8.64 -4.39
N LEU A 46 -25.01 8.26 -4.99
CA LEU A 46 -24.57 8.49 -6.36
C LEU A 46 -24.10 7.17 -6.99
N ARG A 47 -24.62 6.03 -6.50
CA ARG A 47 -24.28 4.70 -7.01
C ARG A 47 -24.59 4.62 -8.49
N ASN A 48 -23.63 4.15 -9.27
CA ASN A 48 -23.72 4.11 -10.72
C ASN A 48 -23.99 5.48 -11.35
N ALA A 49 -23.72 6.63 -10.71
CA ALA A 49 -23.92 7.91 -11.39
C ALA A 49 -22.95 8.07 -12.58
N ASP A 50 -23.35 8.83 -13.60
CA ASP A 50 -22.46 9.26 -14.69
C ASP A 50 -21.93 10.65 -14.35
N LEU A 51 -20.69 10.73 -13.91
CA LEU A 51 -19.98 11.93 -13.45
C LEU A 51 -18.76 12.24 -14.32
N ARG A 52 -18.68 11.68 -15.53
CA ARG A 52 -17.54 11.87 -16.43
C ARG A 52 -17.25 13.34 -16.68
N GLY A 53 -16.01 13.76 -16.54
CA GLY A 53 -15.60 15.15 -16.72
C GLY A 53 -16.28 16.17 -15.78
N ALA A 54 -17.01 15.72 -14.75
CA ALA A 54 -17.66 16.63 -13.81
C ALA A 54 -16.61 17.40 -13.00
N ASN A 55 -16.89 18.67 -12.73
CA ASN A 55 -16.06 19.47 -11.83
C ASN A 55 -16.60 19.34 -10.41
N LEU A 56 -15.96 18.51 -9.59
CA LEU A 56 -16.22 18.28 -8.17
C LEU A 56 -15.14 18.92 -7.28
N SER A 57 -14.33 19.83 -7.82
CA SER A 57 -13.22 20.44 -7.07
C SER A 57 -13.72 21.09 -5.77
N GLY A 58 -13.09 20.73 -4.66
CA GLY A 58 -13.46 21.20 -3.32
C GLY A 58 -14.87 20.81 -2.83
N ALA A 59 -15.58 19.91 -3.52
CA ALA A 59 -16.88 19.44 -3.07
C ALA A 59 -16.75 18.59 -1.79
N ASN A 60 -17.78 18.61 -0.94
CA ASN A 60 -17.88 17.72 0.21
C ASN A 60 -18.66 16.47 -0.19
N LEU A 61 -17.96 15.37 -0.39
CA LEU A 61 -18.46 14.02 -0.68
C LEU A 61 -18.22 13.07 0.51
N CYS A 62 -17.97 13.57 1.70
CA CYS A 62 -17.74 12.75 2.88
C CYS A 62 -18.93 11.77 3.05
N LYS A 63 -18.64 10.48 3.21
CA LYS A 63 -19.64 9.40 3.32
C LYS A 63 -20.57 9.23 2.12
N ALA A 64 -20.29 9.88 0.99
CA ALA A 64 -21.06 9.67 -0.23
C ALA A 64 -20.90 8.22 -0.71
N ASN A 65 -21.94 7.71 -1.35
CA ASN A 65 -21.93 6.39 -1.96
C ASN A 65 -21.80 6.53 -3.48
N LEU A 66 -20.61 6.25 -3.99
CA LEU A 66 -20.19 6.30 -5.39
C LEU A 66 -19.88 4.87 -5.93
N PHE A 67 -20.46 3.83 -5.34
CA PHE A 67 -20.32 2.45 -5.81
C PHE A 67 -20.56 2.36 -7.33
N GLU A 68 -19.59 1.84 -8.07
CA GLU A 68 -19.60 1.70 -9.53
C GLU A 68 -19.95 2.99 -10.29
N ALA A 69 -19.69 4.17 -9.71
CA ALA A 69 -19.86 5.44 -10.42
C ALA A 69 -18.79 5.63 -11.50
N ASP A 70 -19.16 6.32 -12.58
CA ASP A 70 -18.27 6.65 -13.69
C ASP A 70 -17.75 8.07 -13.50
N LEU A 71 -16.52 8.20 -13.02
CA LEU A 71 -15.81 9.43 -12.64
C LEU A 71 -14.63 9.73 -13.58
N ARG A 72 -14.57 9.10 -14.75
CA ARG A 72 -13.47 9.31 -15.71
C ARG A 72 -13.31 10.78 -16.05
N GLU A 73 -12.06 11.25 -16.08
CA GLU A 73 -11.70 12.64 -16.36
C GLU A 73 -12.34 13.68 -15.41
N ALA A 74 -12.96 13.26 -14.29
CA ALA A 74 -13.57 14.18 -13.35
C ALA A 74 -12.50 14.95 -12.55
N ASN A 75 -12.79 16.22 -12.25
CA ASN A 75 -11.94 17.03 -11.37
C ASN A 75 -12.45 16.93 -9.94
N LEU A 76 -11.78 16.13 -9.11
CA LEU A 76 -12.01 15.95 -7.67
C LEU A 76 -10.93 16.66 -6.83
N SER A 77 -10.16 17.58 -7.42
CA SER A 77 -9.05 18.24 -6.72
C SER A 77 -9.55 18.90 -5.43
N LYS A 78 -8.87 18.62 -4.32
CA LYS A 78 -9.22 19.10 -2.96
C LYS A 78 -10.64 18.73 -2.48
N ALA A 79 -11.32 17.78 -3.12
CA ALA A 79 -12.60 17.29 -2.62
C ALA A 79 -12.42 16.51 -1.31
N ASP A 80 -13.43 16.57 -0.44
CA ASP A 80 -13.50 15.76 0.77
C ASP A 80 -14.31 14.49 0.46
N LEU A 81 -13.64 13.36 0.34
CA LEU A 81 -14.18 12.01 0.11
C LEU A 81 -13.98 11.13 1.36
N CYS A 82 -13.78 11.72 2.54
CA CYS A 82 -13.55 10.99 3.79
C CYS A 82 -14.68 9.98 4.04
N GLU A 83 -14.32 8.71 4.30
CA GLU A 83 -15.26 7.60 4.51
C GLU A 83 -16.26 7.38 3.35
N ALA A 84 -16.00 7.86 2.13
CA ALA A 84 -16.84 7.60 0.96
C ALA A 84 -16.69 6.15 0.47
N CYS A 85 -17.73 5.61 -0.16
CA CYS A 85 -17.69 4.31 -0.82
C CYS A 85 -17.53 4.50 -2.33
N LEU A 86 -16.37 4.17 -2.89
CA LEU A 86 -16.05 4.18 -4.31
C LEU A 86 -15.74 2.76 -4.84
N TYR A 87 -16.27 1.72 -4.18
CA TYR A 87 -16.08 0.34 -4.62
C TYR A 87 -16.39 0.20 -6.13
N GLY A 88 -15.41 -0.29 -6.90
CA GLY A 88 -15.56 -0.51 -8.34
C GLY A 88 -15.77 0.75 -9.19
N ALA A 89 -15.58 1.96 -8.64
CA ALA A 89 -15.70 3.19 -9.41
C ALA A 89 -14.59 3.32 -10.47
N ASP A 90 -14.91 3.96 -11.58
CA ASP A 90 -13.98 4.23 -12.67
C ASP A 90 -13.50 5.68 -12.61
N LEU A 91 -12.23 5.88 -12.27
CA LEU A 91 -11.53 7.16 -12.10
C LEU A 91 -10.37 7.31 -13.11
N PHE A 92 -10.44 6.64 -14.26
CA PHE A 92 -9.44 6.81 -15.33
C PHE A 92 -9.21 8.30 -15.64
N GLU A 93 -7.95 8.74 -15.60
CA GLU A 93 -7.52 10.14 -15.81
C GLU A 93 -8.21 11.19 -14.91
N ALA A 94 -8.81 10.80 -13.78
CA ALA A 94 -9.41 11.75 -12.84
C ALA A 94 -8.33 12.57 -12.10
N ASP A 95 -8.64 13.83 -11.77
CA ASP A 95 -7.78 14.69 -10.96
C ASP A 95 -8.23 14.67 -9.49
N LEU A 96 -7.50 13.97 -8.64
CA LEU A 96 -7.69 13.90 -7.19
C LEU A 96 -6.60 14.66 -6.42
N HIS A 97 -5.93 15.64 -7.05
CA HIS A 97 -4.86 16.40 -6.40
C HIS A 97 -5.30 16.97 -5.05
N LYS A 98 -4.61 16.56 -3.98
CA LYS A 98 -4.91 16.96 -2.58
C LYS A 98 -6.34 16.65 -2.11
N ALA A 99 -7.03 15.69 -2.72
CA ALA A 99 -8.30 15.21 -2.20
C ALA A 99 -8.10 14.45 -0.88
N ASP A 100 -9.12 14.47 -0.01
CA ASP A 100 -9.13 13.67 1.22
C ASP A 100 -9.97 12.40 1.02
N LEU A 101 -9.31 11.26 0.87
CA LEU A 101 -9.90 9.92 0.73
C LEU A 101 -9.71 9.10 2.02
N SER A 102 -9.44 9.73 3.16
CA SER A 102 -9.16 8.99 4.40
C SER A 102 -10.32 8.07 4.77
N GLY A 103 -10.00 6.82 5.08
CA GLY A 103 -11.00 5.78 5.41
C GLY A 103 -11.99 5.43 4.29
N ALA A 104 -11.76 5.87 3.04
CA ALA A 104 -12.64 5.53 1.93
C ALA A 104 -12.53 4.05 1.54
N ASP A 105 -13.63 3.47 1.06
CA ASP A 105 -13.64 2.15 0.42
C ASP A 105 -13.42 2.32 -1.08
N LEU A 106 -12.22 1.95 -1.54
CA LEU A 106 -11.76 2.03 -2.92
C LEU A 106 -11.53 0.63 -3.52
N CYS A 107 -12.09 -0.42 -2.89
CA CYS A 107 -11.87 -1.79 -3.35
C CYS A 107 -12.24 -1.93 -4.83
N ARG A 108 -11.32 -2.47 -5.64
CA ARG A 108 -11.49 -2.67 -7.09
C ARG A 108 -11.78 -1.40 -7.90
N ALA A 109 -11.54 -0.21 -7.36
CA ALA A 109 -11.63 1.02 -8.14
C ALA A 109 -10.49 1.09 -9.17
N CYS A 110 -10.74 1.79 -10.27
CA CYS A 110 -9.84 1.93 -11.41
C CYS A 110 -9.34 3.37 -11.50
N PHE A 111 -8.03 3.58 -11.29
CA PHE A 111 -7.34 4.87 -11.34
C PHE A 111 -6.20 4.99 -12.37
N PRO A 112 -6.13 4.22 -13.49
CA PRO A 112 -5.02 4.41 -14.41
C PRO A 112 -4.88 5.86 -14.85
N LEU A 113 -3.64 6.36 -14.84
CA LEU A 113 -3.27 7.74 -15.19
C LEU A 113 -3.92 8.84 -14.32
N ALA A 114 -4.57 8.49 -13.20
CA ALA A 114 -5.16 9.48 -12.31
C ALA A 114 -4.09 10.30 -11.57
N ASN A 115 -4.40 11.55 -11.26
CA ASN A 115 -3.54 12.41 -10.45
C ASN A 115 -3.99 12.38 -8.98
N LEU A 116 -3.29 11.62 -8.14
CA LEU A 116 -3.47 11.56 -6.69
C LEU A 116 -2.36 12.32 -5.93
N SER A 117 -1.61 13.20 -6.59
CA SER A 117 -0.49 13.90 -5.95
C SER A 117 -0.96 14.69 -4.71
N GLY A 118 -0.28 14.45 -3.58
CA GLY A 118 -0.62 15.04 -2.29
C GLY A 118 -1.98 14.65 -1.70
N ALA A 119 -2.68 13.65 -2.26
CA ALA A 119 -3.96 13.16 -1.72
C ALA A 119 -3.76 12.44 -0.39
N ASN A 120 -4.79 12.46 0.47
CA ASN A 120 -4.79 11.75 1.74
C ASN A 120 -5.62 10.47 1.63
N LEU A 121 -4.97 9.30 1.55
CA LEU A 121 -5.61 7.98 1.50
C LEU A 121 -5.44 7.20 2.82
N CYS A 122 -5.10 7.88 3.92
CA CYS A 122 -4.77 7.19 5.16
C CYS A 122 -5.95 6.37 5.67
N GLY A 123 -5.72 5.08 5.91
CA GLY A 123 -6.72 4.11 6.38
C GLY A 123 -7.75 3.71 5.33
N ALA A 124 -7.59 4.13 4.07
CA ALA A 124 -8.45 3.69 2.98
C ALA A 124 -8.24 2.21 2.64
N ASP A 125 -9.25 1.58 2.04
CA ASP A 125 -9.16 0.21 1.53
C ASP A 125 -9.07 0.20 0.01
N LEU A 126 -7.89 -0.10 -0.54
CA LEU A 126 -7.67 -0.21 -1.98
C LEU A 126 -7.56 -1.67 -2.45
N PHE A 127 -8.07 -2.65 -1.70
CA PHE A 127 -7.96 -4.06 -2.08
C PHE A 127 -8.31 -4.31 -3.57
N LYS A 128 -7.33 -4.81 -4.34
CA LYS A 128 -7.42 -5.04 -5.80
C LYS A 128 -7.76 -3.82 -6.66
N ALA A 129 -7.48 -2.61 -6.19
CA ALA A 129 -7.57 -1.42 -7.04
C ALA A 129 -6.45 -1.41 -8.09
N ASP A 130 -6.71 -0.72 -9.20
CA ASP A 130 -5.74 -0.48 -10.27
C ASP A 130 -5.31 0.99 -10.20
N LEU A 131 -4.03 1.23 -9.88
CA LEU A 131 -3.39 2.56 -9.86
C LEU A 131 -2.20 2.59 -10.84
N SER A 132 -2.25 1.78 -11.90
CA SER A 132 -1.21 1.75 -12.92
C SER A 132 -0.98 3.14 -13.54
N GLU A 133 0.28 3.54 -13.66
CA GLU A 133 0.72 4.84 -14.19
C GLU A 133 0.17 6.09 -13.45
N ALA A 134 -0.46 5.93 -12.28
CA ALA A 134 -1.01 7.04 -11.51
C ALA A 134 0.09 7.91 -10.88
N ASP A 135 -0.17 9.21 -10.71
CA ASP A 135 0.70 10.12 -9.97
C ASP A 135 0.29 10.15 -8.49
N LEU A 136 1.07 9.54 -7.61
CA LEU A 136 0.87 9.53 -6.16
C LEU A 136 1.90 10.43 -5.45
N CYS A 137 2.63 11.28 -6.16
CA CYS A 137 3.73 12.05 -5.57
C CYS A 137 3.28 12.85 -4.33
N GLY A 138 3.91 12.60 -3.18
CA GLY A 138 3.58 13.24 -1.90
C GLY A 138 2.26 12.78 -1.25
N ALA A 139 1.61 11.73 -1.76
CA ALA A 139 0.36 11.22 -1.19
C ALA A 139 0.58 10.56 0.18
N ASN A 140 -0.46 10.58 1.01
CA ASN A 140 -0.46 9.94 2.32
C ASN A 140 -1.24 8.62 2.30
N LEU A 141 -0.53 7.50 2.26
CA LEU A 141 -1.05 6.13 2.26
C LEU A 141 -0.82 5.43 3.62
N CYS A 142 -0.79 6.17 4.73
CA CYS A 142 -0.63 5.55 6.04
C CYS A 142 -1.76 4.58 6.38
N THR A 143 -1.46 3.41 6.93
CA THR A 143 -2.45 2.40 7.36
C THR A 143 -3.39 1.92 6.25
N THR A 144 -3.07 2.22 4.99
CA THR A 144 -3.91 1.90 3.84
C THR A 144 -3.76 0.42 3.48
N ASN A 145 -4.88 -0.24 3.15
CA ASN A 145 -4.82 -1.59 2.60
C ASN A 145 -4.50 -1.53 1.10
N LEU A 146 -3.31 -1.99 0.71
CA LEU A 146 -2.89 -2.08 -0.69
C LEU A 146 -2.84 -3.55 -1.17
N TYR A 147 -3.43 -4.51 -0.45
CA TYR A 147 -3.37 -5.91 -0.83
C TYR A 147 -3.83 -6.14 -2.28
N LYS A 148 -2.97 -6.72 -3.12
CA LYS A 148 -3.21 -6.97 -4.56
C LYS A 148 -3.45 -5.74 -5.43
N VAL A 149 -2.97 -4.58 -5.02
CA VAL A 149 -3.05 -3.37 -5.84
C VAL A 149 -2.05 -3.41 -6.99
N ASP A 150 -2.46 -2.94 -8.16
CA ASP A 150 -1.54 -2.64 -9.27
C ASP A 150 -1.03 -1.19 -9.14
N LEU A 151 0.28 -1.02 -8.93
CA LEU A 151 0.98 0.26 -8.91
C LEU A 151 2.07 0.31 -9.99
N SER A 152 1.94 -0.50 -11.04
CA SER A 152 2.92 -0.54 -12.12
C SER A 152 3.04 0.83 -12.80
N GLY A 153 4.26 1.33 -13.01
CA GLY A 153 4.54 2.64 -13.60
C GLY A 153 4.14 3.87 -12.74
N ALA A 154 3.54 3.67 -11.56
CA ALA A 154 3.05 4.75 -10.73
C ALA A 154 4.18 5.63 -10.16
N ASP A 155 3.91 6.92 -9.93
CA ASP A 155 4.84 7.84 -9.29
C ASP A 155 4.64 7.88 -7.77
N LEU A 156 5.53 7.22 -7.02
CA LEU A 156 5.45 7.05 -5.57
C LEU A 156 6.46 7.92 -4.81
N ARG A 157 7.02 8.96 -5.45
CA ARG A 157 7.99 9.86 -4.80
C ARG A 157 7.31 10.59 -3.64
N GLU A 158 8.02 10.79 -2.54
CA GLU A 158 7.50 11.49 -1.34
C GLU A 158 6.24 10.88 -0.69
N VAL A 159 5.83 9.66 -1.06
CA VAL A 159 4.66 9.00 -0.49
C VAL A 159 4.90 8.52 0.94
N ASN A 160 3.94 8.76 1.84
CA ASN A 160 3.91 8.17 3.17
C ASN A 160 3.21 6.80 3.16
N LEU A 161 3.96 5.71 3.34
CA LEU A 161 3.44 4.33 3.40
C LEU A 161 3.39 3.72 4.82
N TYR A 162 3.42 4.53 5.89
CA TYR A 162 3.50 4.01 7.26
C TYR A 162 2.37 3.02 7.57
N ASN A 163 2.68 1.77 7.92
CA ASN A 163 1.72 0.70 8.19
C ASN A 163 0.77 0.33 7.03
N ALA A 164 1.08 0.67 5.79
CA ALA A 164 0.31 0.20 4.64
C ALA A 164 0.51 -1.31 4.41
N ASP A 165 -0.53 -2.03 3.99
CA ASP A 165 -0.43 -3.45 3.61
C ASP A 165 -0.04 -3.59 2.14
N LEU A 166 1.23 -3.87 1.86
CA LEU A 166 1.78 -4.01 0.50
C LEU A 166 1.81 -5.46 -0.01
N CYS A 167 1.10 -6.40 0.63
CA CYS A 167 1.13 -7.80 0.20
C CYS A 167 0.61 -7.95 -1.24
N GLU A 168 1.34 -8.71 -2.08
CA GLU A 168 0.99 -8.96 -3.49
C GLU A 168 0.76 -7.69 -4.35
N VAL A 169 1.35 -6.55 -3.99
CA VAL A 169 1.32 -5.32 -4.80
C VAL A 169 2.23 -5.47 -6.03
N ASP A 170 1.76 -5.05 -7.20
CA ASP A 170 2.60 -4.89 -8.38
C ASP A 170 3.27 -3.52 -8.38
N LEU A 171 4.60 -3.48 -8.36
CA LEU A 171 5.42 -2.26 -8.39
C LEU A 171 6.31 -2.19 -9.65
N PHE A 172 6.00 -2.94 -10.70
CA PHE A 172 6.80 -2.95 -11.91
C PHE A 172 6.92 -1.53 -12.50
N ASP A 173 8.15 -1.04 -12.67
CA ASP A 173 8.46 0.31 -13.19
C ASP A 173 7.94 1.50 -12.34
N ALA A 174 7.50 1.26 -11.10
CA ALA A 174 7.08 2.32 -10.19
C ALA A 174 8.27 3.22 -9.78
N LYS A 175 8.04 4.55 -9.72
CA LYS A 175 9.07 5.54 -9.38
C LYS A 175 9.11 5.77 -7.87
N LEU A 176 10.17 5.31 -7.20
CA LEU A 176 10.33 5.41 -5.73
C LEU A 176 11.43 6.39 -5.27
N PHE A 177 12.19 7.00 -6.19
CA PHE A 177 13.36 7.82 -5.85
C PHE A 177 12.97 9.21 -5.32
N THR A 178 13.37 9.51 -4.08
CA THR A 178 13.07 10.69 -3.23
C THR A 178 11.84 10.60 -2.33
N ALA A 179 11.41 9.40 -1.94
CA ALA A 179 10.55 9.28 -0.76
C ALA A 179 11.33 9.65 0.53
N ASP A 180 11.36 10.94 0.85
CA ASP A 180 11.77 11.42 2.17
C ASP A 180 10.70 10.98 3.18
N ASN A 181 11.11 10.29 4.24
CA ASN A 181 10.23 9.57 5.17
C ASN A 181 9.50 8.36 4.56
N ILE A 182 10.18 7.45 3.85
CA ILE A 182 9.72 6.06 3.79
C ILE A 182 9.70 5.54 5.23
N PRO A 183 8.53 5.30 5.83
CA PRO A 183 8.46 4.69 7.13
C PRO A 183 8.69 3.20 6.89
N PHE A 184 9.94 2.79 7.11
CA PHE A 184 10.41 1.46 7.49
C PHE A 184 9.50 0.29 7.07
N PHE A 185 9.85 -0.38 5.97
CA PHE A 185 9.33 -1.70 5.64
C PHE A 185 9.71 -2.69 6.76
N PRO A 186 8.78 -3.44 7.37
CA PRO A 186 9.09 -4.84 7.60
C PRO A 186 9.16 -5.46 6.20
N CYS A 187 10.34 -5.52 5.60
CA CYS A 187 10.51 -6.31 4.39
C CYS A 187 10.05 -7.73 4.75
N ALA A 188 8.88 -8.13 4.25
CA ALA A 188 8.43 -9.49 4.40
C ALA A 188 9.49 -10.39 3.74
N CYS A 189 9.83 -11.47 4.43
CA CYS A 189 10.69 -12.51 3.89
C CYS A 189 10.11 -12.95 2.53
N PRO A 190 10.86 -12.85 1.42
CA PRO A 190 10.37 -13.26 0.11
C PRO A 190 9.85 -14.70 0.12
N ASP A 191 8.69 -14.95 -0.50
CA ASP A 191 8.06 -16.28 -0.52
C ASP A 191 8.71 -17.24 -1.54
N PHE A 192 9.36 -16.72 -2.59
CA PHE A 192 10.02 -17.49 -3.64
C PHE A 192 11.44 -16.97 -3.95
N GLY A 193 12.27 -17.84 -4.54
CA GLY A 193 13.64 -17.52 -4.93
C GLY A 193 14.63 -17.45 -3.77
N MET A 194 15.90 -17.30 -4.14
CA MET A 194 17.02 -17.05 -3.23
C MET A 194 17.18 -15.53 -3.03
N PHE A 195 17.54 -15.10 -1.83
CA PHE A 195 17.83 -13.70 -1.53
C PHE A 195 18.88 -13.55 -0.42
N ILE A 196 19.33 -12.31 -0.18
CA ILE A 196 20.31 -11.99 0.85
C ILE A 196 19.62 -11.46 2.12
N GLY A 197 20.01 -12.01 3.27
CA GLY A 197 19.66 -11.53 4.60
C GLY A 197 20.91 -11.14 5.40
N TYR A 198 20.71 -10.42 6.50
CA TYR A 198 21.76 -9.90 7.36
C TYR A 198 21.48 -10.24 8.82
N LYS A 199 22.41 -10.93 9.48
CA LYS A 199 22.32 -11.31 10.89
C LYS A 199 23.32 -10.50 11.71
N THR A 200 22.84 -9.83 12.74
CA THR A 200 23.72 -9.24 13.77
C THR A 200 24.36 -10.35 14.60
N ALA A 201 25.68 -10.29 14.76
CA ALA A 201 26.46 -11.19 15.60
C ALA A 201 27.57 -10.38 16.30
N HIS A 202 27.35 -10.00 17.55
CA HIS A 202 28.20 -9.09 18.32
C HIS A 202 28.44 -7.75 17.58
N GLU A 203 29.69 -7.34 17.38
CA GLU A 203 30.03 -6.15 16.61
C GLU A 203 29.97 -6.32 15.08
N TYR A 204 29.66 -7.52 14.56
CA TYR A 204 29.67 -7.84 13.13
C TYR A 204 28.27 -8.06 12.56
N ILE A 205 28.20 -7.97 11.23
CA ILE A 205 27.02 -8.34 10.44
C ILE A 205 27.39 -9.52 9.55
N VAL A 206 26.68 -10.64 9.71
CA VAL A 206 26.82 -11.82 8.87
C VAL A 206 25.90 -11.67 7.67
N GLU A 207 26.47 -11.67 6.48
CA GLU A 207 25.71 -11.71 5.23
C GLU A 207 25.35 -13.15 4.89
N LEU A 208 24.06 -13.40 4.72
CA LEU A 208 23.47 -14.71 4.55
C LEU A 208 22.79 -14.80 3.18
N GLU A 209 23.02 -15.89 2.48
CA GLU A 209 22.17 -16.30 1.35
C GLU A 209 21.08 -17.22 1.90
N ILE A 210 19.82 -16.79 1.80
CA ILE A 210 18.66 -17.58 2.18
C ILE A 210 18.23 -18.38 0.94
N PRO A 211 18.45 -19.70 0.92
CA PRO A 211 18.16 -20.49 -0.28
C PRO A 211 16.64 -20.61 -0.49
N GLU A 212 16.24 -20.84 -1.73
CA GLU A 212 14.83 -20.97 -2.13
C GLU A 212 14.10 -22.09 -1.39
N ASP A 213 14.81 -23.16 -1.02
CA ASP A 213 14.26 -24.32 -0.32
C ASP A 213 14.36 -24.20 1.22
N ALA A 214 14.71 -23.03 1.76
CA ALA A 214 14.62 -22.76 3.19
C ALA A 214 13.16 -22.56 3.61
N LYS A 215 12.77 -23.18 4.73
CA LYS A 215 11.60 -22.75 5.47
C LYS A 215 11.86 -21.36 6.03
N ARG A 216 10.92 -20.46 5.84
CA ARG A 216 11.08 -19.04 6.18
C ARG A 216 9.76 -18.39 6.55
N VAL A 217 9.82 -17.42 7.46
CA VAL A 217 8.65 -16.70 7.97
C VAL A 217 9.03 -15.26 8.28
N SER A 218 8.14 -14.32 7.95
CA SER A 218 8.20 -12.93 8.43
C SER A 218 7.64 -12.89 9.84
N ALA A 219 8.38 -12.37 10.83
CA ALA A 219 7.80 -12.10 12.14
C ALA A 219 6.85 -10.88 12.05
N THR A 220 6.17 -10.57 13.15
CA THR A 220 5.36 -9.36 13.30
C THR A 220 6.18 -8.06 13.34
N THR A 221 7.49 -8.17 13.59
CA THR A 221 8.45 -7.06 13.58
C THR A 221 9.33 -7.07 12.32
N ARG A 222 10.44 -6.32 12.33
CA ARG A 222 11.41 -6.22 11.23
C ARG A 222 12.27 -7.47 11.03
N ILE A 223 12.11 -8.47 11.90
CA ILE A 223 12.92 -9.68 11.93
C ILE A 223 12.25 -10.75 11.06
N CYS A 224 13.02 -11.35 10.17
CA CYS A 224 12.66 -12.56 9.47
C CYS A 224 13.31 -13.77 10.13
N ARG A 225 12.74 -14.96 9.96
CA ARG A 225 13.33 -16.21 10.45
C ARG A 225 13.40 -17.24 9.34
N CYS A 226 14.49 -17.99 9.28
CA CYS A 226 14.59 -19.16 8.41
C CYS A 226 15.19 -20.36 9.15
N ASN A 227 15.00 -21.56 8.59
CA ASN A 227 15.61 -22.76 9.15
C ASN A 227 17.05 -22.99 8.66
N LYS A 228 17.46 -22.39 7.54
CA LYS A 228 18.83 -22.54 7.02
C LYS A 228 19.25 -21.36 6.16
N ALA A 229 20.55 -21.11 6.14
CA ALA A 229 21.17 -20.06 5.33
C ALA A 229 22.64 -20.39 5.04
N LYS A 230 23.17 -19.94 3.91
CA LYS A 230 24.60 -20.02 3.60
C LYS A 230 25.30 -18.74 4.02
N VAL A 231 26.41 -18.84 4.73
CA VAL A 231 27.19 -17.67 5.16
C VAL A 231 28.07 -17.22 4.00
N LEU A 232 27.82 -16.01 3.48
CA LEU A 232 28.59 -15.47 2.36
C LEU A 232 29.82 -14.70 2.84
N ARG A 233 29.62 -13.76 3.77
CA ARG A 233 30.65 -12.83 4.26
C ARG A 233 30.37 -12.43 5.69
N ILE A 234 31.40 -12.00 6.39
CA ILE A 234 31.28 -11.29 7.67
C ILE A 234 31.73 -9.84 7.44
N LEU A 235 30.90 -8.90 7.85
CA LEU A 235 31.05 -7.48 7.57
C LEU A 235 31.20 -6.69 8.87
N ASN A 236 31.98 -5.62 8.83
CA ASN A 236 31.94 -4.56 9.83
C ASN A 236 30.64 -3.76 9.69
N ARG A 237 30.26 -2.99 10.73
CA ARG A 237 29.02 -2.19 10.71
C ARG A 237 29.01 -1.05 9.67
N ASP A 238 30.15 -0.71 9.08
CA ASP A 238 30.28 0.23 7.96
C ASP A 238 30.20 -0.46 6.57
N ARG A 239 29.88 -1.76 6.55
CA ARG A 239 29.74 -2.62 5.36
C ARG A 239 31.06 -3.05 4.70
N THR A 240 32.21 -2.71 5.27
CA THR A 240 33.49 -3.28 4.84
C THR A 240 33.59 -4.75 5.25
N VAL A 241 34.33 -5.57 4.50
CA VAL A 241 34.55 -6.99 4.85
C VAL A 241 35.47 -7.05 6.07
N ALA A 242 35.07 -7.81 7.08
CA ALA A 242 35.85 -8.01 8.29
C ALA A 242 37.01 -9.00 8.05
N ASP A 243 38.12 -8.83 8.77
CA ASP A 243 39.29 -9.72 8.70
C ASP A 243 39.12 -10.98 9.58
N ILE A 244 37.95 -11.63 9.45
CA ILE A 244 37.58 -12.86 10.16
C ILE A 244 36.76 -13.77 9.25
N THR A 245 36.81 -15.07 9.50
CA THR A 245 36.10 -16.09 8.71
C THR A 245 34.98 -16.80 9.48
N GLU A 246 34.87 -16.57 10.79
CA GLU A 246 33.81 -17.12 11.63
C GLU A 246 33.42 -16.17 12.77
N VAL A 247 32.15 -16.21 13.17
CA VAL A 247 31.61 -15.46 14.32
C VAL A 247 30.51 -16.27 15.01
N ARG A 248 30.38 -16.15 16.33
CA ARG A 248 29.35 -16.85 17.12
C ARG A 248 28.06 -16.04 17.18
N SER A 249 26.93 -16.72 17.32
CA SER A 249 25.64 -16.07 17.61
C SER A 249 25.64 -15.44 19.00
N ASP A 250 25.01 -14.26 19.13
CA ASP A 250 24.79 -13.58 20.41
C ASP A 250 23.95 -14.40 21.40
N TYR A 251 23.01 -15.20 20.88
CA TYR A 251 22.02 -15.91 21.69
C TYR A 251 22.43 -17.35 22.02
N ASP A 252 23.17 -18.00 21.11
CA ASP A 252 23.63 -19.36 21.29
C ASP A 252 25.10 -19.45 20.90
N SER A 253 25.98 -19.45 21.91
CA SER A 253 27.43 -19.53 21.72
C SER A 253 27.90 -20.82 21.01
N SER A 254 27.06 -21.87 20.96
CA SER A 254 27.35 -23.09 20.21
C SER A 254 27.08 -22.94 18.71
N PHE A 255 26.28 -21.94 18.32
CA PHE A 255 25.94 -21.66 16.93
C PHE A 255 26.99 -20.73 16.29
N VAL A 256 27.72 -21.24 15.29
CA VAL A 256 28.83 -20.55 14.63
C VAL A 256 28.49 -20.27 13.17
N TYR A 257 28.62 -19.01 12.75
CA TYR A 257 28.53 -18.61 11.36
C TYR A 257 29.93 -18.63 10.75
N LYS A 258 30.21 -19.57 9.85
CA LYS A 258 31.50 -19.70 9.17
C LYS A 258 31.36 -19.49 7.67
N VAL A 259 32.18 -18.61 7.12
CA VAL A 259 32.14 -18.21 5.70
C VAL A 259 32.23 -19.44 4.78
N GLY A 260 31.26 -19.56 3.86
CA GLY A 260 31.14 -20.65 2.90
C GLY A 260 30.28 -21.83 3.35
N GLU A 261 29.97 -21.94 4.64
CA GLU A 261 29.17 -23.04 5.20
C GLU A 261 27.67 -22.72 5.21
N ILE A 262 26.84 -23.77 5.17
CA ILE A 262 25.38 -23.67 5.40
C ILE A 262 25.14 -23.94 6.88
N VAL A 263 24.51 -22.98 7.55
CA VAL A 263 24.04 -23.12 8.92
C VAL A 263 22.56 -23.49 8.92
N SER A 264 22.13 -24.34 9.85
CA SER A 264 20.75 -24.83 9.94
C SER A 264 20.25 -24.96 11.37
N VAL A 265 18.92 -24.86 11.54
CA VAL A 265 18.18 -25.02 12.78
C VAL A 265 17.10 -26.08 12.57
N ASP A 266 17.20 -27.19 13.31
CA ASP A 266 16.34 -28.37 13.08
C ASP A 266 14.89 -28.18 13.56
N ASN A 267 14.70 -27.45 14.67
CA ASN A 267 13.39 -27.24 15.28
C ASN A 267 12.77 -25.88 14.88
N PHE A 268 12.73 -25.55 13.59
CA PHE A 268 12.19 -24.26 13.13
C PHE A 268 10.71 -24.06 13.49
N ASN A 269 10.37 -22.93 14.11
CA ASN A 269 8.99 -22.54 14.42
C ASN A 269 8.41 -21.70 13.27
N GLU A 270 7.41 -22.24 12.58
CA GLU A 270 6.70 -21.59 11.46
C GLU A 270 5.63 -20.59 11.92
N ASP A 271 5.30 -20.52 13.23
CA ASP A 271 4.35 -19.56 13.76
C ASP A 271 4.93 -18.14 13.69
N ARG A 272 4.40 -17.31 12.77
CA ARG A 272 4.82 -15.92 12.58
C ARG A 272 4.57 -15.02 13.79
N TRP A 273 3.64 -15.39 14.68
CA TRP A 273 3.27 -14.58 15.85
C TRP A 273 4.20 -14.80 17.04
N ASP A 274 4.96 -15.90 17.05
CA ASP A 274 6.02 -16.14 18.02
C ASP A 274 7.33 -15.49 17.57
N GLU A 275 7.52 -14.22 17.92
CA GLU A 275 8.72 -13.45 17.56
C GLU A 275 10.02 -14.11 18.04
N CYS A 276 9.98 -14.74 19.20
CA CYS A 276 11.11 -15.46 19.80
C CYS A 276 11.19 -16.92 19.33
N GLY A 277 10.39 -17.31 18.34
CA GLY A 277 10.34 -18.66 17.81
C GLY A 277 11.70 -19.10 17.27
N THR A 278 11.94 -20.41 17.39
CA THR A 278 13.20 -21.05 16.97
C THR A 278 13.47 -20.87 15.48
N GLY A 279 14.68 -20.42 15.14
CA GLY A 279 15.13 -20.19 13.78
C GLY A 279 16.36 -19.28 13.72
N ILE A 280 16.91 -19.07 12.53
CA ILE A 280 17.93 -18.05 12.27
C ILE A 280 17.20 -16.73 12.08
N HIS A 281 17.33 -15.82 13.04
CA HIS A 281 16.73 -14.49 12.98
C HIS A 281 17.60 -13.55 12.16
N PHE A 282 17.08 -12.92 11.12
CA PHE A 282 17.84 -12.02 10.26
C PHE A 282 16.99 -10.83 9.79
N PHE A 283 17.65 -9.82 9.25
CA PHE A 283 17.04 -8.66 8.64
C PHE A 283 17.23 -8.72 7.12
N ILE A 284 16.28 -8.19 6.36
CA ILE A 284 16.45 -8.05 4.90
C ILE A 284 17.35 -6.85 4.60
N ASN A 285 17.29 -5.80 5.42
CA ASN A 285 18.08 -4.60 5.24
C ASN A 285 19.33 -4.60 6.14
N PHE A 286 20.49 -4.30 5.55
CA PHE A 286 21.77 -4.22 6.27
C PHE A 286 21.75 -3.19 7.42
N GLN A 287 21.14 -2.02 7.20
CA GLN A 287 21.10 -0.94 8.19
C GLN A 287 20.25 -1.32 9.41
N GLU A 288 19.25 -2.18 9.24
CA GLU A 288 18.46 -2.72 10.35
C GLU A 288 19.28 -3.64 11.23
N ALA A 289 20.04 -4.56 10.61
CA ALA A 289 20.99 -5.40 11.34
C ALA A 289 22.05 -4.53 12.08
N VAL A 290 22.52 -3.44 11.46
CA VAL A 290 23.44 -2.51 12.13
C VAL A 290 22.79 -1.79 13.32
N ASN A 291 21.48 -1.56 13.31
CA ASN A 291 20.77 -0.87 14.37
C ASN A 291 20.22 -1.81 15.46
N ASP A 292 20.25 -3.11 15.21
CA ASP A 292 19.86 -4.13 16.18
C ASP A 292 20.71 -4.01 17.47
N GLY A 293 20.03 -3.98 18.62
CA GLY A 293 20.64 -3.84 19.94
C GLY A 293 21.10 -2.42 20.36
N LYS A 294 20.68 -1.36 19.66
CA LYS A 294 20.77 0.03 20.13
C LYS A 294 19.43 0.52 20.65
#